data_AF-K1KIG7-F1
#
_entry.id   AF-K1KIG7-F1
#
_cell.length_a   1.000
_cell.length_b   1.000
_cell.length_c   1.000
_cell.angle_alpha   90.00
_cell.angle_beta   90.00
_cell.angle_gamma   90.00
#
_symmetry.space_group_name_H-M   'P 1'
#
loop_
_entity.id
_entity.type
_entity.pdbx_description
1 polymer ?
#
loop_
_entity_poly.entity_id
_entity_poly.type
_entity_poly.pdbx_seq_one_letter_code
_entity_poly.pdbx_strand_id
1 'polypeptide(L)'
;MTHQRTGSQPRALAHAVHAYATHIDDPSVLAGALRHTAMRHCSVGVRAEHYPIIGRHLIAAIREVLGEIATPSVIDAWSADYNQLAAMMIALEQDRYSSAAQAPGGWSCWRGFVLTDRHEETADAVSLTLGPANNGSVVQVRPGEYVSVRVYIPGENLVQPRQCTVTATNENSIRITVRRISARDSLPAGMVSNVLCDLAAGALVDLSAPTGGFRLPEGDAPLVFITAGIGVTPAAAMLRSVDEIESRISGHEGRHLILRTTADHGRPSAEDFAALVTDNADYLLCGPAGFMKAAAEALRAAGVLSARIRTEKFGTGEPKL
;
A
#
# COMPACT_ATOMS: atom_id res chain seq x y z
N MET A 1 -5.18 14.01 -4.97
CA MET A 1 -4.41 15.23 -4.59
C MET A 1 -4.12 15.43 -3.08
N THR A 2 -4.67 14.65 -2.14
CA THR A 2 -4.47 14.88 -0.68
C THR A 2 -2.99 14.86 -0.24
N HIS A 3 -2.15 14.01 -0.84
CA HIS A 3 -0.72 13.90 -0.46
C HIS A 3 0.16 15.03 -1.02
N GLN A 4 -0.21 15.60 -2.16
CA GLN A 4 0.43 16.78 -2.74
C GLN A 4 0.07 18.03 -1.93
N ARG A 5 -1.22 18.19 -1.60
CA ARG A 5 -1.74 19.32 -0.81
C ARG A 5 -1.22 19.35 0.64
N THR A 6 -0.81 18.22 1.19
CA THR A 6 -0.27 18.11 2.56
C THR A 6 1.26 18.20 2.63
N GLY A 7 1.96 18.36 1.50
CA GLY A 7 3.43 18.47 1.47
C GLY A 7 4.19 17.17 1.79
N SER A 8 3.48 16.05 2.02
CA SER A 8 4.11 14.75 2.31
C SER A 8 4.88 14.17 1.12
N GLN A 9 4.42 14.41 -0.10
CA GLN A 9 5.07 13.92 -1.32
C GLN A 9 6.39 14.66 -1.67
N PRO A 10 6.45 16.01 -1.62
CA PRO A 10 7.72 16.73 -1.77
C PRO A 10 8.80 16.31 -0.76
N ARG A 11 8.44 16.09 0.52
CA ARG A 11 9.39 15.59 1.53
C ARG A 11 9.91 14.20 1.22
N ALA A 12 9.04 13.30 0.78
CA ALA A 12 9.43 11.94 0.40
C ALA A 12 10.42 11.94 -0.78
N LEU A 13 10.22 12.83 -1.76
CA LEU A 13 11.16 13.00 -2.87
C LEU A 13 12.52 13.53 -2.40
N ALA A 14 12.53 14.56 -1.54
CA ALA A 14 13.76 15.12 -0.99
C ALA A 14 14.57 14.09 -0.18
N HIS A 15 13.89 13.28 0.65
CA HIS A 15 14.53 12.20 1.39
C HIS A 15 15.07 11.09 0.48
N ALA A 16 14.33 10.70 -0.55
CA ALA A 16 14.80 9.68 -1.50
C ALA A 16 16.05 10.15 -2.26
N VAL A 17 16.07 11.41 -2.68
CA VAL A 17 17.23 12.04 -3.32
C VAL A 17 18.41 12.12 -2.36
N HIS A 18 18.21 12.57 -1.13
CA HIS A 18 19.27 12.62 -0.12
C HIS A 18 19.83 11.22 0.20
N ALA A 19 18.97 10.23 0.37
CA ALA A 19 19.37 8.85 0.66
C ALA A 19 20.16 8.21 -0.50
N TYR A 20 19.79 8.54 -1.74
CA TYR A 20 20.56 8.12 -2.90
C TYR A 20 21.93 8.80 -2.93
N ALA A 21 21.97 10.13 -2.76
CA ALA A 21 23.20 10.90 -2.78
C ALA A 21 24.19 10.48 -1.67
N THR A 22 23.70 10.06 -0.50
CA THR A 22 24.56 9.60 0.61
C THR A 22 25.10 8.18 0.43
N HIS A 23 24.51 7.37 -0.46
CA HIS A 23 24.91 5.97 -0.70
C HIS A 23 25.28 5.72 -2.17
N ILE A 24 25.72 6.75 -2.89
CA ILE A 24 26.02 6.66 -4.32
C ILE A 24 27.13 5.63 -4.62
N ASP A 25 28.06 5.44 -3.68
CA ASP A 25 29.18 4.49 -3.79
C ASP A 25 28.77 3.03 -3.51
N ASP A 26 27.65 2.79 -2.80
CA ASP A 26 27.10 1.45 -2.55
C ASP A 26 25.56 1.43 -2.69
N PRO A 27 25.05 1.31 -3.93
CA PRO A 27 23.61 1.27 -4.19
C PRO A 27 22.90 0.02 -3.62
N SER A 28 23.64 -1.00 -3.17
CA SER A 28 23.04 -2.25 -2.68
C SER A 28 22.19 -2.04 -1.43
N VAL A 29 22.56 -1.05 -0.60
CA VAL A 29 21.84 -0.63 0.60
C VAL A 29 20.42 -0.14 0.25
N LEU A 30 20.23 0.44 -0.94
CA LEU A 30 18.94 0.97 -1.39
C LEU A 30 18.04 -0.08 -2.02
N ALA A 31 18.52 -1.30 -2.25
CA ALA A 31 17.78 -2.31 -3.03
C ALA A 31 16.38 -2.62 -2.45
N GLY A 32 16.24 -2.64 -1.12
CA GLY A 32 14.94 -2.80 -0.44
C GLY A 32 13.98 -1.64 -0.73
N ALA A 33 14.46 -0.40 -0.59
CA ALA A 33 13.68 0.81 -0.84
C ALA A 33 13.30 0.97 -2.32
N LEU A 34 14.20 0.64 -3.25
CA LEU A 34 13.93 0.66 -4.69
C LEU A 34 12.87 -0.37 -5.07
N ARG A 35 12.98 -1.62 -4.58
CA ARG A 35 11.93 -2.64 -4.80
C ARG A 35 10.57 -2.20 -4.27
N HIS A 36 10.52 -1.61 -3.08
CA HIS A 36 9.28 -1.07 -2.51
C HIS A 36 8.69 0.06 -3.36
N THR A 37 9.54 0.94 -3.86
CA THR A 37 9.13 2.04 -4.74
C THR A 37 8.61 1.52 -6.08
N ALA A 38 9.30 0.55 -6.68
CA ALA A 38 8.88 -0.10 -7.92
C ALA A 38 7.50 -0.77 -7.78
N MET A 39 7.24 -1.43 -6.64
CA MET A 39 5.89 -1.97 -6.34
C MET A 39 4.81 -0.90 -6.36
N ARG A 40 5.08 0.28 -5.80
CA ARG A 40 4.13 1.40 -5.78
C ARG A 40 3.96 1.99 -7.18
N HIS A 41 5.05 2.20 -7.91
CA HIS A 41 5.04 2.69 -9.29
C HIS A 41 4.22 1.78 -10.21
N CYS A 42 4.45 0.47 -10.16
CA CYS A 42 3.67 -0.51 -10.91
C CYS A 42 2.18 -0.46 -10.55
N SER A 43 1.86 -0.27 -9.26
CA SER A 43 0.46 -0.18 -8.81
C SER A 43 -0.27 1.06 -9.32
N VAL A 44 0.43 2.10 -9.78
CA VAL A 44 -0.20 3.31 -10.34
C VAL A 44 0.11 3.49 -11.84
N GLY A 45 0.74 2.49 -12.47
CA GLY A 45 0.99 2.46 -13.90
C GLY A 45 2.09 3.42 -14.37
N VAL A 46 3.13 3.65 -13.57
CA VAL A 46 4.33 4.39 -14.05
C VAL A 46 5.00 3.60 -15.18
N ARG A 47 5.39 4.29 -16.26
CA ARG A 47 6.05 3.70 -17.43
C ARG A 47 7.38 4.41 -17.70
N ALA A 48 8.23 3.75 -18.48
CA ALA A 48 9.53 4.27 -18.89
C ALA A 48 9.42 5.67 -19.54
N GLU A 49 8.39 5.90 -20.36
CA GLU A 49 8.13 7.21 -20.99
C GLU A 49 7.82 8.35 -20.01
N HIS A 50 7.46 8.06 -18.75
CA HIS A 50 7.23 9.09 -17.74
C HIS A 50 8.54 9.65 -17.15
N TYR A 51 9.61 8.86 -17.11
CA TYR A 51 10.88 9.26 -16.49
C TYR A 51 11.54 10.47 -17.17
N PRO A 52 11.60 10.58 -18.51
CA PRO A 52 12.14 11.79 -19.15
C PRO A 52 11.36 13.06 -18.79
N ILE A 53 10.04 12.95 -18.60
CA ILE A 53 9.18 14.09 -18.23
C ILE A 53 9.53 14.54 -16.80
N ILE A 54 9.59 13.59 -15.86
CA ILE A 54 9.93 13.87 -14.46
C ILE A 54 11.33 14.47 -14.37
N GLY A 55 12.31 13.88 -15.05
CA GLY A 55 13.71 14.33 -15.04
C GLY A 55 13.85 15.77 -15.51
N ARG A 56 13.19 16.12 -16.63
CA ARG A 56 13.19 17.50 -17.15
C ARG A 56 12.70 18.50 -16.10
N HIS A 57 11.56 18.22 -15.48
CA HIS A 57 10.96 19.15 -14.52
C HIS A 57 11.69 19.19 -13.17
N LEU A 58 12.24 18.05 -12.72
CA LEU A 58 13.07 17.98 -11.52
C LEU A 58 14.34 18.82 -11.68
N ILE A 59 15.08 18.63 -12.77
CA ILE A 59 16.32 19.37 -13.03
C ILE A 59 16.04 20.87 -13.22
N ALA A 60 14.94 21.22 -13.89
CA ALA A 60 14.52 22.62 -14.01
C ALA A 60 14.22 23.25 -12.62
N ALA A 61 13.52 22.53 -11.74
CA ALA A 61 13.24 22.99 -10.38
C ALA A 61 14.52 23.12 -9.54
N ILE A 62 15.48 22.19 -9.67
CA ILE A 62 16.77 22.28 -8.99
C ILE A 62 17.54 23.53 -9.45
N ARG A 63 17.56 23.81 -10.76
CA ARG A 63 18.17 25.04 -11.31
C ARG A 63 17.54 26.30 -10.72
N GLU A 64 16.22 26.36 -10.68
CA GLU A 64 15.48 27.51 -10.16
C GLU A 64 15.77 27.75 -8.67
N VAL A 65 15.78 26.69 -7.87
CA VAL A 65 15.97 26.78 -6.41
C VAL A 65 17.42 27.09 -6.03
N LEU A 66 18.40 26.48 -6.71
CA LEU A 66 19.83 26.66 -6.38
C LEU A 66 20.43 27.93 -7.00
N GLY A 67 19.79 28.53 -8.00
CA GLY A 67 20.24 29.77 -8.63
C GLY A 67 21.68 29.67 -9.13
N GLU A 68 22.55 30.58 -8.68
CA GLU A 68 23.96 30.65 -9.11
C GLU A 68 24.79 29.42 -8.72
N ILE A 69 24.36 28.63 -7.72
CA ILE A 69 25.04 27.39 -7.30
C ILE A 69 24.84 26.27 -8.34
N ALA A 70 23.79 26.33 -9.15
CA ALA A 70 23.50 25.38 -10.22
C ALA A 70 24.38 25.60 -11.46
N THR A 71 25.70 25.53 -11.29
CA THR A 71 26.65 25.57 -12.41
C THR A 71 26.36 24.45 -13.41
N PRO A 72 26.78 24.57 -14.70
CA PRO A 72 26.60 23.51 -15.68
C PRO A 72 27.10 22.15 -15.18
N SER A 73 28.29 22.12 -14.56
CA SER A 73 28.86 20.88 -14.01
C SER A 73 28.00 20.23 -12.92
N VAL A 74 27.39 21.04 -12.04
CA VAL A 74 26.50 20.53 -10.98
C VAL A 74 25.24 19.94 -11.60
N ILE A 75 24.64 20.63 -12.58
CA ILE A 75 23.44 20.12 -13.23
C ILE A 75 23.70 18.86 -14.06
N ASP A 76 24.84 18.79 -14.74
CA ASP A 76 25.22 17.61 -15.51
C ASP A 76 25.39 16.39 -14.59
N ALA A 77 26.01 16.58 -13.41
CA ALA A 77 26.12 15.53 -12.38
C ALA A 77 24.73 15.06 -11.89
N TRP A 78 23.86 15.99 -11.49
CA TRP A 78 22.48 15.66 -11.08
C TRP A 78 21.68 14.94 -12.18
N SER A 79 21.90 15.33 -13.44
CA SER A 79 21.25 14.71 -14.58
C SER A 79 21.75 13.28 -14.82
N ALA A 80 23.06 13.04 -14.66
CA ALA A 80 23.66 11.72 -14.74
C ALA A 80 23.11 10.78 -13.64
N ASP A 81 23.09 11.26 -12.40
CA ASP A 81 22.57 10.51 -11.24
C ASP A 81 21.09 10.16 -11.40
N TYR A 82 20.28 11.13 -11.83
CA TYR A 82 18.88 10.90 -12.13
C TYR A 82 18.69 9.82 -13.20
N ASN A 83 19.46 9.88 -14.28
CA ASN A 83 19.35 8.91 -15.38
C ASN A 83 19.76 7.50 -14.94
N GLN A 84 20.79 7.38 -14.09
CA GLN A 84 21.20 6.10 -13.53
C GLN A 84 20.11 5.49 -12.64
N LEU A 85 19.55 6.29 -11.73
CA LEU A 85 18.46 5.84 -10.86
C LEU A 85 17.20 5.50 -11.65
N ALA A 86 16.85 6.32 -12.65
CA ALA A 86 15.73 6.09 -13.55
C ALA A 86 15.90 4.77 -14.31
N ALA A 87 17.08 4.48 -14.84
CA ALA A 87 17.36 3.22 -15.54
C ALA A 87 17.17 2.00 -14.62
N MET A 88 17.66 2.07 -13.38
CA MET A 88 17.46 0.99 -12.39
C MET A 88 15.98 0.79 -12.06
N MET A 89 15.25 1.87 -11.82
CA MET A 89 13.82 1.79 -11.52
C MET A 89 13.00 1.26 -12.70
N ILE A 90 13.30 1.70 -13.92
CA ILE A 90 12.67 1.20 -15.15
C ILE A 90 12.89 -0.30 -15.29
N ALA A 91 14.12 -0.80 -15.06
CA ALA A 91 14.42 -2.22 -15.13
C ALA A 91 13.63 -3.03 -14.07
N LEU A 92 13.60 -2.56 -12.82
CA LEU A 92 12.83 -3.18 -11.74
C LEU A 92 11.32 -3.22 -12.05
N GLU A 93 10.77 -2.12 -12.57
CA GLU A 93 9.36 -2.04 -12.95
C GLU A 93 9.03 -2.93 -14.14
N GLN A 94 9.91 -2.98 -15.14
CA GLN A 94 9.75 -3.82 -16.32
C GLN A 94 9.72 -5.30 -15.95
N ASP A 95 10.63 -5.75 -15.09
CA ASP A 95 10.64 -7.13 -14.57
C ASP A 95 9.31 -7.48 -13.89
N ARG A 96 8.80 -6.56 -13.06
CA ARG A 96 7.50 -6.72 -12.40
C ARG A 96 6.33 -6.76 -13.36
N TYR A 97 6.31 -5.86 -14.35
CA TYR A 97 5.25 -5.86 -15.37
C TYR A 97 5.24 -7.14 -16.18
N SER A 98 6.42 -7.63 -16.59
CA SER A 98 6.57 -8.89 -17.30
C SER A 98 6.10 -10.08 -16.46
N SER A 99 6.56 -10.15 -15.20
CA SER A 99 6.18 -11.22 -14.26
C SER A 99 4.66 -11.25 -14.01
N ALA A 100 4.06 -10.07 -13.80
CA ALA A 100 2.62 -9.96 -13.58
C ALA A 100 1.81 -10.34 -14.82
N ALA A 101 2.27 -10.02 -16.03
CA ALA A 101 1.60 -10.37 -17.28
C ALA A 101 1.72 -11.86 -17.65
N GLN A 102 2.83 -12.50 -17.27
CA GLN A 102 3.10 -13.92 -17.57
C GLN A 102 2.41 -14.87 -16.58
N ALA A 103 2.06 -14.39 -15.38
CA ALA A 103 1.33 -15.20 -14.41
C ALA A 103 -0.04 -15.64 -14.96
N PRO A 104 -0.51 -16.87 -14.69
CA PRO A 104 -1.85 -17.31 -15.08
C PRO A 104 -2.94 -16.36 -14.55
N GLY A 105 -3.81 -15.86 -15.43
CA GLY A 105 -4.83 -14.86 -15.09
C GLY A 105 -4.28 -13.45 -14.81
N GLY A 106 -2.98 -13.25 -14.99
CA GLY A 106 -2.25 -12.02 -14.75
C GLY A 106 -2.40 -10.98 -15.87
N TRP A 107 -1.99 -9.74 -15.56
CA TRP A 107 -1.97 -8.62 -16.50
C TRP A 107 -0.91 -7.60 -16.06
N SER A 108 -0.57 -6.66 -16.94
CA SER A 108 0.25 -5.52 -16.59
C SER A 108 -0.56 -4.23 -16.57
N CYS A 109 -0.18 -3.28 -15.71
CA CYS A 109 -0.92 -2.03 -15.50
C CYS A 109 -2.40 -2.26 -15.25
N TRP A 110 -3.28 -1.82 -16.15
CA TRP A 110 -4.69 -1.68 -15.90
C TRP A 110 -5.48 -2.72 -16.68
N ARG A 111 -6.38 -3.40 -15.99
CA ARG A 111 -7.38 -4.28 -16.59
C ARG A 111 -8.76 -3.86 -16.12
N GLY A 112 -9.73 -3.88 -17.03
CA GLY A 112 -11.11 -3.54 -16.73
C GLY A 112 -11.82 -4.65 -15.93
N PHE A 113 -12.56 -4.23 -14.92
CA PHE A 113 -13.39 -5.06 -14.05
C PHE A 113 -14.79 -4.46 -13.93
N VAL A 114 -15.77 -5.30 -13.66
CA VAL A 114 -17.17 -4.95 -13.43
C VAL A 114 -17.49 -5.22 -11.97
N LEU A 115 -18.21 -4.32 -11.31
CA LEU A 115 -18.80 -4.59 -9.99
C LEU A 115 -19.92 -5.62 -10.11
N THR A 116 -19.66 -6.84 -9.65
CA THR A 116 -20.62 -7.96 -9.73
C THR A 116 -21.45 -8.11 -8.47
N ASP A 117 -20.91 -7.72 -7.32
CA ASP A 117 -21.59 -7.83 -6.02
C ASP A 117 -21.07 -6.78 -5.03
N ARG A 118 -21.95 -6.31 -4.14
CA ARG A 118 -21.70 -5.25 -3.18
C ARG A 118 -22.32 -5.61 -1.84
N HIS A 119 -21.55 -5.53 -0.76
CA HIS A 119 -21.99 -5.88 0.58
C HIS A 119 -21.63 -4.76 1.58
N GLU A 120 -22.62 -4.21 2.29
CA GLU A 120 -22.40 -3.22 3.34
C GLU A 120 -21.86 -3.91 4.60
N GLU A 121 -20.62 -3.62 4.98
CA GLU A 121 -19.98 -4.19 6.17
C GLU A 121 -20.39 -3.42 7.44
N THR A 122 -20.43 -2.09 7.31
CA THR A 122 -20.82 -1.15 8.38
C THR A 122 -21.45 0.10 7.77
N ALA A 123 -21.93 1.03 8.61
CA ALA A 123 -22.48 2.31 8.14
C ALA A 123 -21.50 3.16 7.30
N ASP A 124 -20.18 2.93 7.40
CA ASP A 124 -19.18 3.68 6.65
C ASP A 124 -18.20 2.79 5.85
N ALA A 125 -18.47 1.49 5.68
CA ALA A 125 -17.61 0.60 4.91
C ALA A 125 -18.38 -0.42 4.08
N VAL A 126 -17.91 -0.65 2.85
CA VAL A 126 -18.52 -1.56 1.88
C VAL A 126 -17.47 -2.49 1.27
N SER A 127 -17.83 -3.75 1.10
CA SER A 127 -17.10 -4.73 0.30
C SER A 127 -17.61 -4.76 -1.13
N LEU A 128 -16.70 -4.69 -2.10
CA LEU A 128 -16.97 -4.67 -3.53
C LEU A 128 -16.31 -5.89 -4.17
N THR A 129 -17.10 -6.77 -4.77
CA THR A 129 -16.64 -7.93 -5.53
C THR A 129 -16.57 -7.57 -7.01
N LEU A 130 -15.38 -7.67 -7.59
CA LEU A 130 -15.06 -7.20 -8.93
C LEU A 130 -14.68 -8.41 -9.81
N GLY A 131 -15.40 -8.62 -10.90
CA GLY A 131 -15.10 -9.64 -11.91
C GLY A 131 -14.45 -9.03 -13.17
N PRO A 132 -13.52 -9.72 -13.87
CA PRO A 132 -12.92 -9.18 -15.09
C PRO A 132 -13.97 -8.90 -16.15
N ALA A 133 -13.92 -7.72 -16.78
CA ALA A 133 -14.92 -7.32 -17.79
C ALA A 133 -14.92 -8.23 -19.04
N ASN A 134 -13.83 -8.97 -19.26
CA ASN A 134 -13.70 -9.94 -20.34
C ASN A 134 -14.06 -11.38 -19.92
N ASN A 135 -14.63 -11.60 -18.74
CA ASN A 135 -14.95 -12.91 -18.16
C ASN A 135 -13.75 -13.89 -18.08
N GLY A 136 -12.52 -13.38 -18.11
CA GLY A 136 -11.32 -14.19 -17.92
C GLY A 136 -11.04 -14.53 -16.47
N SER A 137 -9.96 -15.27 -16.21
CA SER A 137 -9.50 -15.56 -14.86
C SER A 137 -8.72 -14.39 -14.25
N VAL A 138 -8.56 -14.45 -12.93
CA VAL A 138 -7.77 -13.54 -12.10
C VAL A 138 -6.53 -14.29 -11.59
N VAL A 139 -5.39 -13.60 -11.53
CA VAL A 139 -4.18 -14.12 -10.91
C VAL A 139 -4.38 -14.41 -9.43
N GLN A 140 -3.75 -15.47 -8.92
CA GLN A 140 -3.77 -15.79 -7.50
C GLN A 140 -3.23 -14.61 -6.68
N VAL A 141 -4.05 -14.10 -5.77
CA VAL A 141 -3.69 -13.02 -4.85
C VAL A 141 -3.21 -13.61 -3.54
N ARG A 142 -2.04 -13.16 -3.06
CA ARG A 142 -1.54 -13.56 -1.74
C ARG A 142 -2.16 -12.69 -0.64
N PRO A 143 -2.50 -13.24 0.53
CA PRO A 143 -3.07 -12.47 1.64
C PRO A 143 -2.19 -11.29 2.05
N GLY A 144 -2.80 -10.11 2.13
CA GLY A 144 -2.11 -8.84 2.40
C GLY A 144 -1.68 -8.05 1.16
N GLU A 145 -1.82 -8.61 -0.06
CA GLU A 145 -1.71 -7.82 -1.28
C GLU A 145 -2.84 -6.81 -1.43
N TYR A 146 -2.55 -5.78 -2.20
CA TYR A 146 -3.49 -4.76 -2.61
C TYR A 146 -3.50 -4.63 -4.14
N VAL A 147 -4.61 -4.12 -4.65
CA VAL A 147 -4.75 -3.59 -6.00
C VAL A 147 -4.96 -2.09 -5.92
N SER A 148 -4.54 -1.34 -6.93
CA SER A 148 -5.06 0.01 -7.12
C SER A 148 -6.33 -0.06 -7.94
N VAL A 149 -7.38 0.62 -7.47
CA VAL A 149 -8.60 0.83 -8.23
C VAL A 149 -8.57 2.27 -8.73
N ARG A 150 -8.63 2.47 -10.04
CA ARG A 150 -8.77 3.81 -10.61
C ARG A 150 -10.19 4.03 -11.10
N VAL A 151 -10.72 5.20 -10.75
CA VAL A 151 -12.07 5.65 -11.10
C VAL A 151 -12.02 7.08 -11.57
N TYR A 152 -12.96 7.45 -12.43
CA TYR A 152 -13.18 8.84 -12.81
C TYR A 152 -13.80 9.61 -11.64
N ILE A 153 -13.28 10.81 -11.36
CA ILE A 153 -13.78 11.72 -10.33
C ILE A 153 -14.47 12.90 -11.03
N PRO A 154 -15.83 12.92 -11.08
CA PRO A 154 -16.56 13.92 -11.86
C PRO A 154 -16.25 15.37 -11.47
N GLY A 155 -16.13 15.66 -10.17
CA GLY A 155 -15.88 17.02 -9.69
C GLY A 155 -14.47 17.56 -9.99
N GLU A 156 -13.52 16.69 -10.33
CA GLU A 156 -12.13 17.08 -10.63
C GLU A 156 -11.79 16.89 -12.11
N ASN A 157 -12.68 16.28 -12.90
CA ASN A 157 -12.43 15.87 -14.29
C ASN A 157 -11.12 15.06 -14.46
N LEU A 158 -10.86 14.14 -13.52
CA LEU A 158 -9.62 13.37 -13.46
C LEU A 158 -9.89 11.91 -13.12
N VAL A 159 -9.07 11.01 -13.66
CA VAL A 159 -9.00 9.62 -13.20
C VAL A 159 -8.00 9.55 -12.04
N GLN A 160 -8.42 8.95 -10.92
CA GLN A 160 -7.59 8.86 -9.72
C GLN A 160 -7.50 7.40 -9.24
N PRO A 161 -6.30 6.84 -9.06
CA PRO A 161 -6.11 5.54 -8.45
C PRO A 161 -6.11 5.61 -6.92
N ARG A 162 -6.59 4.55 -6.27
CA ARG A 162 -6.42 4.31 -4.84
C ARG A 162 -6.10 2.85 -4.56
N GLN A 163 -5.09 2.62 -3.74
CA GLN A 163 -4.71 1.29 -3.27
C GLN A 163 -5.73 0.78 -2.26
N CYS A 164 -6.22 -0.44 -2.47
CA CYS A 164 -7.16 -1.14 -1.63
C CYS A 164 -6.66 -2.58 -1.43
N THR A 165 -6.54 -3.01 -0.17
CA THR A 165 -6.19 -4.39 0.15
C THR A 165 -7.25 -5.34 -0.41
N VAL A 166 -6.79 -6.43 -1.02
CA VAL A 166 -7.67 -7.51 -1.47
C VAL A 166 -8.08 -8.30 -0.23
N THR A 167 -9.37 -8.28 0.07
CA THR A 167 -9.93 -8.95 1.23
C THR A 167 -10.31 -10.39 0.93
N ALA A 168 -10.74 -10.70 -0.28
CA ALA A 168 -10.95 -12.08 -0.73
C ALA A 168 -10.72 -12.18 -2.25
N THR A 169 -10.47 -13.38 -2.76
CA THR A 169 -10.33 -13.62 -4.20
C THR A 169 -10.74 -15.05 -4.53
N ASN A 170 -11.15 -15.27 -5.77
CA ASN A 170 -11.27 -16.60 -6.38
C ASN A 170 -10.80 -16.51 -7.84
N GLU A 171 -10.94 -17.60 -8.60
CA GLU A 171 -10.49 -17.69 -9.99
C GLU A 171 -11.05 -16.59 -10.91
N ASN A 172 -12.18 -15.98 -10.57
CA ASN A 172 -12.90 -15.05 -11.43
C ASN A 172 -13.20 -13.70 -10.76
N SER A 173 -12.71 -13.44 -9.55
CA SER A 173 -13.02 -12.19 -8.85
C SER A 173 -11.99 -11.76 -7.81
N ILE A 174 -11.97 -10.44 -7.60
CA ILE A 174 -11.24 -9.78 -6.52
C ILE A 174 -12.24 -9.03 -5.67
N ARG A 175 -12.21 -9.22 -4.36
CA ARG A 175 -12.95 -8.43 -3.39
C ARG A 175 -12.04 -7.44 -2.69
N ILE A 176 -12.48 -6.20 -2.61
CA ILE A 176 -11.86 -5.14 -1.80
C ILE A 176 -12.88 -4.62 -0.79
N THR A 177 -12.40 -4.06 0.31
CA THR A 177 -13.28 -3.38 1.29
C THR A 177 -12.82 -1.94 1.45
N VAL A 178 -13.74 -1.00 1.23
CA VAL A 178 -13.46 0.43 1.18
C VAL A 178 -14.27 1.14 2.26
N ARG A 179 -13.61 2.01 3.01
CA ARG A 179 -14.25 2.89 3.99
C ARG A 179 -14.50 4.27 3.40
N ARG A 180 -15.71 4.79 3.60
CA ARG A 180 -16.10 6.14 3.30
C ARG A 180 -15.33 7.13 4.18
N ILE A 181 -14.76 8.16 3.55
CA ILE A 181 -14.09 9.25 4.27
C ILE A 181 -14.93 10.51 4.09
N SER A 182 -15.75 10.81 5.10
CA SER A 182 -16.53 12.05 5.16
C SER A 182 -15.62 13.26 5.41
N ALA A 183 -16.05 14.43 4.96
CA ALA A 183 -15.40 15.69 5.33
C ALA A 183 -15.45 15.88 6.85
N ARG A 184 -14.37 16.42 7.44
CA ARG A 184 -14.30 16.76 8.86
C ARG A 184 -13.51 18.06 9.02
N ASP A 185 -14.10 19.03 9.71
CA ASP A 185 -13.48 20.34 9.94
C ASP A 185 -12.96 20.95 8.62
N SER A 186 -11.64 21.19 8.52
CA SER A 186 -10.97 21.70 7.33
C SER A 186 -10.49 20.61 6.35
N LEU A 187 -10.69 19.32 6.66
CA LEU A 187 -10.29 18.20 5.82
C LEU A 187 -11.42 17.83 4.84
N PRO A 188 -11.16 17.85 3.53
CA PRO A 188 -12.17 17.49 2.52
C PRO A 188 -12.50 16.00 2.57
N ALA A 189 -13.69 15.64 2.08
CA ALA A 189 -14.08 14.25 1.87
C ALA A 189 -13.11 13.51 0.93
N GLY A 190 -12.94 12.20 1.12
CA GLY A 190 -12.05 11.39 0.29
C GLY A 190 -12.60 11.21 -1.13
N MET A 191 -11.89 11.71 -2.14
CA MET A 191 -12.33 11.67 -3.55
C MET A 191 -12.66 10.25 -4.03
N VAL A 192 -11.66 9.34 -4.03
CA VAL A 192 -11.83 7.98 -4.57
C VAL A 192 -12.68 7.10 -3.65
N SER A 193 -12.50 7.20 -2.33
CA SER A 193 -13.23 6.36 -1.38
C SER A 193 -14.74 6.58 -1.44
N ASN A 194 -15.20 7.83 -1.57
CA ASN A 194 -16.63 8.10 -1.68
C ASN A 194 -17.20 7.56 -3.00
N VAL A 195 -16.54 7.81 -4.13
CA VAL A 195 -16.95 7.28 -5.44
C VAL A 195 -17.04 5.75 -5.43
N LEU A 196 -16.08 5.06 -4.81
CA LEU A 196 -16.13 3.60 -4.68
C LEU A 196 -17.27 3.13 -3.77
N CYS A 197 -17.53 3.84 -2.66
CA CYS A 197 -18.62 3.47 -1.78
C CYS A 197 -20.02 3.66 -2.42
N ASP A 198 -20.14 4.59 -3.37
CA ASP A 198 -21.35 4.90 -4.13
C ASP A 198 -21.46 4.11 -5.46
N LEU A 199 -20.52 3.19 -5.72
CA LEU A 199 -20.47 2.45 -6.98
C LEU A 199 -21.67 1.50 -7.12
N ALA A 200 -22.39 1.63 -8.23
CA ALA A 200 -23.53 0.77 -8.56
C ALA A 200 -23.09 -0.54 -9.22
N ALA A 201 -23.85 -1.62 -9.00
CA ALA A 201 -23.61 -2.89 -9.68
C ALA A 201 -23.59 -2.70 -11.21
N GLY A 202 -22.71 -3.44 -11.88
CA GLY A 202 -22.46 -3.29 -13.32
C GLY A 202 -21.50 -2.17 -13.69
N ALA A 203 -21.09 -1.32 -12.75
CA ALA A 203 -20.12 -0.26 -13.05
C ALA A 203 -18.73 -0.82 -13.39
N LEU A 204 -18.06 -0.15 -14.32
CA LEU A 204 -16.71 -0.47 -14.75
C LEU A 204 -15.66 0.29 -13.91
N VAL A 205 -14.63 -0.44 -13.50
CA VAL A 205 -13.43 0.11 -12.84
C VAL A 205 -12.19 -0.55 -13.43
N ASP A 206 -11.05 0.11 -13.32
CA ASP A 206 -9.78 -0.48 -13.72
C ASP A 206 -8.97 -0.86 -12.49
N LEU A 207 -8.43 -2.07 -12.50
CA LEU A 207 -7.56 -2.59 -11.45
C LEU A 207 -6.11 -2.69 -11.91
N SER A 208 -5.18 -2.30 -11.04
CA SER A 208 -3.79 -2.71 -11.18
C SER A 208 -3.64 -4.21 -10.92
N ALA A 209 -2.58 -4.83 -11.44
CA ALA A 209 -2.20 -6.15 -10.97
C ALA A 209 -1.95 -6.13 -9.44
N PRO A 210 -2.24 -7.23 -8.72
CA PRO A 210 -1.97 -7.35 -7.29
C PRO A 210 -0.48 -7.15 -6.97
N THR A 211 -0.21 -6.45 -5.87
CA THR A 211 1.15 -6.16 -5.40
C THR A 211 1.17 -5.94 -3.89
N GLY A 212 2.36 -5.71 -3.32
CA GLY A 212 2.54 -5.37 -1.91
C GLY A 212 3.43 -6.37 -1.18
N GLY A 213 4.10 -5.90 -0.13
CA GLY A 213 5.05 -6.69 0.66
C GLY A 213 4.54 -7.11 2.05
N PHE A 214 3.37 -6.65 2.46
CA PHE A 214 2.78 -7.06 3.74
C PHE A 214 2.18 -8.46 3.61
N ARG A 215 2.86 -9.42 4.23
CA ARG A 215 2.54 -10.85 4.15
C ARG A 215 2.64 -11.48 5.53
N LEU A 216 1.94 -12.59 5.68
CA LEU A 216 2.21 -13.53 6.76
C LEU A 216 3.70 -13.86 6.78
N PRO A 217 4.33 -13.85 7.97
CA PRO A 217 5.68 -14.37 8.13
C PRO A 217 5.68 -15.88 7.84
N GLU A 218 6.85 -16.40 7.47
CA GLU A 218 7.06 -17.84 7.31
C GLU A 218 7.28 -18.50 8.68
N GLY A 219 6.84 -19.75 8.81
CA GLY A 219 6.98 -20.55 10.04
C GLY A 219 5.72 -20.60 10.90
N ASP A 220 5.86 -21.21 12.07
CA ASP A 220 4.74 -21.58 12.96
C ASP A 220 4.65 -20.70 14.22
N ALA A 221 5.28 -19.52 14.18
CA ALA A 221 5.22 -18.56 15.28
C ALA A 221 3.78 -18.04 15.47
N PRO A 222 3.33 -17.82 16.73
CA PRO A 222 2.02 -17.22 16.96
C PRO A 222 1.91 -15.85 16.28
N LEU A 223 0.73 -15.56 15.72
CA LEU A 223 0.46 -14.32 15.00
C LEU A 223 -0.39 -13.38 15.85
N VAL A 224 0.07 -12.13 16.02
CA VAL A 224 -0.67 -11.09 16.72
C VAL A 224 -1.01 -9.96 15.75
N PHE A 225 -2.30 -9.85 15.39
CA PHE A 225 -2.82 -8.78 14.55
C PHE A 225 -3.27 -7.59 15.39
N ILE A 226 -2.62 -6.44 15.22
CA ILE A 226 -2.96 -5.20 15.92
C ILE A 226 -3.46 -4.20 14.89
N THR A 227 -4.78 -4.06 14.80
CA THR A 227 -5.41 -3.24 13.75
C THR A 227 -6.32 -2.16 14.30
N ALA A 228 -6.50 -1.09 13.52
CA ALA A 228 -7.44 -0.02 13.84
C ALA A 228 -8.22 0.46 12.61
N GLY A 229 -9.55 0.48 12.74
CA GLY A 229 -10.48 0.88 11.67
C GLY A 229 -10.34 0.00 10.42
N ILE A 230 -10.33 0.62 9.23
CA ILE A 230 -10.19 -0.10 7.96
C ILE A 230 -8.82 -0.82 7.81
N GLY A 231 -7.87 -0.54 8.72
CA GLY A 231 -6.63 -1.31 8.93
C GLY A 231 -6.85 -2.80 9.20
N VAL A 232 -8.07 -3.22 9.53
CA VAL A 232 -8.41 -4.64 9.70
C VAL A 232 -8.35 -5.44 8.39
N THR A 233 -8.46 -4.79 7.23
CA THR A 233 -8.61 -5.47 5.93
C THR A 233 -7.49 -6.46 5.57
N PRO A 234 -6.19 -6.19 5.80
CA PRO A 234 -5.15 -7.19 5.56
C PRO A 234 -5.21 -8.35 6.57
N ALA A 235 -5.49 -8.05 7.84
CA ALA A 235 -5.63 -9.08 8.87
C ALA A 235 -6.80 -10.02 8.54
N ALA A 236 -7.94 -9.48 8.09
CA ALA A 236 -9.09 -10.28 7.67
C ALA A 236 -8.76 -11.17 6.46
N ALA A 237 -7.98 -10.68 5.50
CA ALA A 237 -7.52 -11.49 4.36
C ALA A 237 -6.59 -12.63 4.80
N MET A 238 -5.65 -12.33 5.72
CA MET A 238 -4.71 -13.31 6.26
C MET A 238 -5.42 -14.36 7.12
N LEU A 239 -6.32 -13.95 8.01
CA LEU A 239 -7.10 -14.87 8.86
C LEU A 239 -7.96 -15.82 8.01
N ARG A 240 -8.65 -15.34 6.97
CA ARG A 240 -9.39 -16.21 6.04
C ARG A 240 -8.50 -17.24 5.36
N SER A 241 -7.28 -16.86 4.97
CA SER A 241 -6.35 -17.82 4.35
C SER A 241 -5.87 -18.88 5.34
N VAL A 242 -5.73 -18.51 6.62
CA VAL A 242 -5.43 -19.47 7.70
C VAL A 242 -6.65 -20.36 7.95
N ASP A 243 -7.88 -19.84 7.95
CA ASP A 243 -9.12 -20.62 8.04
C ASP A 243 -9.23 -21.67 6.95
N GLU A 244 -8.94 -21.30 5.70
CA GLU A 244 -8.98 -22.22 4.57
C GLU A 244 -7.91 -23.33 4.72
N ILE A 245 -6.77 -23.05 5.34
CA ILE A 245 -5.70 -24.02 5.60
C ILE A 245 -6.04 -24.90 6.82
N GLU A 246 -6.51 -24.33 7.93
CA GLU A 246 -6.86 -25.02 9.18
C GLU A 246 -8.19 -25.79 9.07
N SER A 247 -9.17 -25.32 8.31
CA SER A 247 -10.38 -26.12 8.02
C SER A 247 -10.06 -27.39 7.24
N ARG A 248 -8.94 -27.42 6.49
CA ARG A 248 -8.39 -28.61 5.85
C ARG A 248 -7.58 -29.49 6.82
N ILE A 249 -7.21 -28.98 8.00
CA ILE A 249 -6.37 -29.61 9.03
C ILE A 249 -7.05 -29.39 10.39
N SER A 250 -8.04 -30.21 10.72
CA SER A 250 -8.95 -30.10 11.88
C SER A 250 -8.42 -29.36 13.13
N GLY A 251 -9.05 -28.23 13.48
CA GLY A 251 -9.01 -27.63 14.83
C GLY A 251 -8.96 -26.09 14.84
N HIS A 252 -9.90 -25.43 15.53
CA HIS A 252 -9.91 -23.97 15.73
C HIS A 252 -9.52 -23.57 17.18
N GLU A 253 -8.77 -24.42 17.89
CA GLU A 253 -8.35 -24.14 19.27
C GLU A 253 -7.13 -23.22 19.25
N GLY A 254 -7.26 -21.98 19.75
CA GLY A 254 -6.12 -21.06 19.93
C GLY A 254 -6.32 -19.61 19.48
N ARG A 255 -7.50 -19.20 19.02
CA ARG A 255 -7.74 -17.82 18.57
C ARG A 255 -8.39 -16.96 19.64
N HIS A 256 -7.76 -15.83 19.91
CA HIS A 256 -8.26 -14.81 20.83
C HIS A 256 -8.54 -13.52 20.08
N LEU A 257 -9.78 -13.04 20.14
CA LEU A 257 -10.19 -11.76 19.56
C LEU A 257 -10.46 -10.75 20.68
N ILE A 258 -9.71 -9.65 20.67
CA ILE A 258 -9.91 -8.52 21.58
C ILE A 258 -10.50 -7.37 20.75
N LEU A 259 -11.79 -7.08 20.96
CA LEU A 259 -12.46 -5.94 20.36
C LEU A 259 -12.46 -4.76 21.32
N ARG A 260 -11.94 -3.62 20.87
CA ARG A 260 -11.96 -2.36 21.63
C ARG A 260 -12.55 -1.25 20.77
N THR A 261 -13.48 -0.51 21.35
CA THR A 261 -13.97 0.76 20.78
C THR A 261 -13.35 1.92 21.54
N THR A 262 -13.08 3.04 20.84
CA THR A 262 -12.58 4.24 21.49
C THR A 262 -13.64 4.93 22.37
N ALA A 263 -14.92 4.65 22.13
CA ALA A 263 -16.01 5.18 22.94
C ALA A 263 -16.01 4.54 24.34
N ASP A 264 -15.78 3.23 24.41
CA ASP A 264 -15.87 2.48 25.67
C ASP A 264 -14.52 2.44 26.41
N HIS A 265 -13.40 2.41 25.69
CA HIS A 265 -12.07 2.16 26.27
C HIS A 265 -11.05 3.28 26.06
N GLY A 266 -11.43 4.37 25.37
CA GLY A 266 -10.48 5.37 24.92
C GLY A 266 -9.47 4.83 23.90
N ARG A 267 -8.38 5.57 23.68
CA ARG A 267 -7.27 5.11 22.83
C ARG A 267 -6.38 4.14 23.62
N PRO A 268 -5.90 3.04 23.02
CA PRO A 268 -4.99 2.12 23.70
C PRO A 268 -3.74 2.82 24.24
N SER A 269 -3.38 2.52 25.48
CA SER A 269 -2.16 2.96 26.14
C SER A 269 -0.96 2.09 25.73
N ALA A 270 0.25 2.47 26.17
CA ALA A 270 1.42 1.61 25.99
C ALA A 270 1.30 0.28 26.76
N GLU A 271 0.66 0.30 27.93
CA GLU A 271 0.39 -0.89 28.74
C GLU A 271 -0.58 -1.84 28.03
N ASP A 272 -1.61 -1.30 27.38
CA ASP A 272 -2.55 -2.08 26.59
C ASP A 272 -1.85 -2.86 25.47
N PHE A 273 -0.85 -2.27 24.81
CA PHE A 273 -0.07 -2.96 23.78
C PHE A 273 0.95 -3.94 24.37
N ALA A 274 1.58 -3.60 25.49
CA ALA A 274 2.52 -4.48 26.18
C ALA A 274 1.83 -5.76 26.69
N ALA A 275 0.56 -5.67 27.11
CA ALA A 275 -0.24 -6.82 27.52
C ALA A 275 -0.55 -7.82 26.39
N LEU A 276 -0.32 -7.44 25.12
CA LEU A 276 -0.47 -8.33 23.96
C LEU A 276 0.80 -9.13 23.68
N VAL A 277 1.90 -8.86 24.40
CA VAL A 277 3.17 -9.54 24.15
C VAL A 277 3.04 -11.00 24.58
N THR A 278 3.30 -11.88 23.62
CA THR A 278 3.39 -13.32 23.81
C THR A 278 4.71 -13.84 23.25
N ASP A 279 5.15 -14.97 23.79
CA ASP A 279 6.45 -15.54 23.49
C ASP A 279 6.56 -15.93 22.01
N ASN A 280 7.69 -15.53 21.41
CA ASN A 280 8.08 -15.90 20.05
C ASN A 280 7.08 -15.55 18.94
N ALA A 281 6.19 -14.57 19.17
CA ALA A 281 5.18 -14.18 18.19
C ALA A 281 5.66 -13.15 17.15
N ASP A 282 4.99 -13.14 16.01
CA ASP A 282 5.10 -12.09 15.00
C ASP A 282 3.89 -11.15 15.04
N TYR A 283 4.18 -9.85 15.01
CA TYR A 283 3.21 -8.78 15.22
C TYR A 283 2.94 -8.05 13.89
N LEU A 284 1.69 -8.07 13.45
CA LEU A 284 1.24 -7.45 12.20
C LEU A 284 0.36 -6.24 12.52
N LEU A 285 0.88 -5.05 12.25
CA LEU A 285 0.27 -3.77 12.59
C LEU A 285 -0.28 -3.08 11.33
N CYS A 286 -1.55 -2.68 11.38
CA CYS A 286 -2.15 -1.88 10.30
C CYS A 286 -3.22 -0.91 10.81
N GLY A 287 -3.11 0.37 10.46
CA GLY A 287 -4.04 1.40 10.91
C GLY A 287 -3.51 2.82 10.68
N PRO A 288 -4.03 3.83 11.40
CA PRO A 288 -3.49 5.18 11.37
C PRO A 288 -2.02 5.23 11.78
N ALA A 289 -1.23 6.14 11.19
CA ALA A 289 0.22 6.21 11.42
C ALA A 289 0.60 6.38 12.91
N GLY A 290 -0.12 7.25 13.64
CA GLY A 290 0.11 7.46 15.08
C GLY A 290 -0.22 6.22 15.92
N PHE A 291 -1.26 5.47 15.57
CA PHE A 291 -1.62 4.22 16.24
C PHE A 291 -0.54 3.16 16.05
N MET A 292 -0.08 2.94 14.81
CA MET A 292 0.97 1.96 14.55
C MET A 292 2.31 2.35 15.17
N LYS A 293 2.63 3.65 15.20
CA LYS A 293 3.83 4.16 15.89
C LYS A 293 3.79 3.81 17.37
N ALA A 294 2.69 4.17 18.06
CA ALA A 294 2.50 3.89 19.48
C ALA A 294 2.57 2.38 19.79
N ALA A 295 1.88 1.55 18.99
CA ALA A 295 1.92 0.10 19.14
C ALA A 295 3.34 -0.46 18.97
N ALA A 296 4.06 -0.07 17.90
CA ALA A 296 5.41 -0.56 17.65
C ALA A 296 6.42 -0.10 18.70
N GLU A 297 6.29 1.12 19.24
CA GLU A 297 7.14 1.62 20.33
C GLU A 297 6.89 0.85 21.63
N ALA A 298 5.62 0.62 21.99
CA ALA A 298 5.25 -0.14 23.18
C ALA A 298 5.73 -1.60 23.12
N LEU A 299 5.55 -2.28 21.97
CA LEU A 299 6.04 -3.65 21.78
C LEU A 299 7.57 -3.75 21.94
N ARG A 300 8.33 -2.80 21.37
CA ARG A 300 9.79 -2.77 21.53
C ARG A 300 10.21 -2.51 22.97
N ALA A 301 9.53 -1.59 23.65
CA ALA A 301 9.78 -1.32 25.07
C ALA A 301 9.51 -2.56 25.95
N ALA A 302 8.57 -3.41 25.54
CA ALA A 302 8.27 -4.69 26.17
C ALA A 302 9.17 -5.86 25.69
N GLY A 303 10.22 -5.59 24.90
CA GLY A 303 11.24 -6.58 24.52
C GLY A 303 11.02 -7.28 23.17
N VAL A 304 9.99 -6.92 22.40
CA VAL A 304 9.78 -7.50 21.07
C VAL A 304 10.83 -7.01 20.08
N LEU A 305 11.52 -7.95 19.42
CA LEU A 305 12.52 -7.64 18.40
C LEU A 305 11.90 -6.92 17.20
N SER A 306 12.55 -5.86 16.70
CA SER A 306 12.08 -5.10 15.53
C SER A 306 11.81 -5.96 14.29
N ALA A 307 12.56 -7.05 14.10
CA ALA A 307 12.38 -7.99 12.99
C ALA A 307 11.04 -8.75 13.04
N ARG A 308 10.41 -8.85 14.21
CA ARG A 308 9.11 -9.48 14.45
C ARG A 308 7.93 -8.51 14.37
N ILE A 309 8.19 -7.21 14.15
CA ILE A 309 7.15 -6.19 14.05
C ILE A 309 7.02 -5.73 12.60
N ARG A 310 5.94 -6.14 11.95
CA ARG A 310 5.61 -5.80 10.56
C ARG A 310 4.50 -4.75 10.53
N THR A 311 4.64 -3.76 9.65
CA THR A 311 3.70 -2.63 9.57
C THR A 311 3.28 -2.38 8.12
N GLU A 312 2.00 -2.20 7.86
CA GLU A 312 1.50 -1.71 6.56
C GLU A 312 0.79 -0.36 6.74
N LYS A 313 1.16 0.62 5.90
CA LYS A 313 0.69 2.00 5.99
C LYS A 313 -0.21 2.33 4.80
N PHE A 314 -1.47 2.67 5.07
CA PHE A 314 -2.34 3.25 4.06
C PHE A 314 -1.96 4.71 3.76
N GLY A 315 -1.37 4.96 2.59
CA GLY A 315 -0.99 6.29 2.11
C GLY A 315 0.50 6.43 1.76
N THR A 316 0.98 7.67 1.65
CA THR A 316 2.41 7.96 1.45
C THR A 316 3.17 7.71 2.75
N GLY A 317 3.94 6.64 2.80
CA GLY A 317 4.93 6.39 3.86
C GLY A 317 6.33 6.66 3.32
N GLU A 318 7.22 7.12 4.18
CA GLU A 318 8.66 7.16 3.88
C GLU A 318 9.15 5.74 3.55
N PRO A 319 9.99 5.56 2.52
CA PRO A 319 10.70 4.30 2.31
C PRO A 319 11.48 3.98 3.60
N LYS A 320 11.37 2.74 4.10
CA LYS A 320 12.30 2.27 5.12
C LYS A 320 13.61 1.98 4.38
N LEU A 321 14.64 2.78 4.68
CA LEU A 321 16.03 2.48 4.34
C LEU A 321 16.52 1.37 5.27
#